data_AF-D7LVC2-F1
#
_entry.id   AF-D7LVC2-F1
#
_cell.length_a   1.000
_cell.length_b   1.000
_cell.length_c   1.000
_cell.angle_alpha   90.00
_cell.angle_beta   90.00
_cell.angle_gamma   90.00
#
_symmetry.space_group_name_H-M   'P 1'
#
loop_
_entity.id
_entity.type
_entity.pdbx_description
1 polymer ?
#
loop_
_entity_poly.entity_id
_entity_poly.type
_entity_poly.pdbx_seq_one_letter_code
_entity_poly.pdbx_strand_id
1 'polypeptide(L)'
;MLLKAASTFSLLNIHGEKRDISPLFSISSPISSGKSGNLSFALRASESSSTLSGVVFEPFEEVKKEMDLVPSGQQLSLARHLYSPECEAAVNEQINVEYNVSYVYHALYAYFDRDNVALKGLAKFFKESSVEEREHAELLMEYQNKRGGRVKLQPMVLPQSEFDHPEKGDALYAMELALSLEKLVNEKLLNLHSVASKNDDVQLADFIESVFLNEQVEAIKKISEYVSQLRRLGKGHGTWHFDQELLGAAA
;
A
#
# COMPACT_ATOMS: atom_id res chain seq x y z
N MET A 1 31.29 32.78 19.43
CA MET A 1 30.16 33.59 18.94
C MET A 1 28.95 32.69 18.77
N LEU A 2 27.84 33.07 19.42
CA LEU A 2 26.44 32.66 19.20
C LEU A 2 26.04 31.18 19.44
N LEU A 3 25.56 30.97 20.68
CA LEU A 3 24.37 30.22 21.13
C LEU A 3 23.80 29.11 20.21
N LYS A 4 23.84 27.86 20.69
CA LYS A 4 22.87 26.81 20.33
C LYS A 4 21.96 26.53 21.52
N ALA A 5 20.68 26.79 21.32
CA ALA A 5 19.60 26.51 22.25
C ALA A 5 19.28 25.01 22.29
N ALA A 6 19.05 24.50 23.50
CA ALA A 6 18.46 23.19 23.75
C ALA A 6 16.93 23.34 23.77
N SER A 7 16.22 22.50 23.02
CA SER A 7 14.76 22.32 23.16
C SER A 7 14.51 21.01 23.89
N THR A 8 14.15 21.12 25.17
CA THR A 8 13.56 20.06 25.98
C THR A 8 12.05 20.05 25.76
N PHE A 9 11.51 18.95 25.26
CA PHE A 9 10.07 18.68 25.25
C PHE A 9 9.65 18.20 26.65
N SER A 10 8.78 18.96 27.31
CA SER A 10 8.11 18.56 28.55
C SER A 10 6.68 18.10 28.25
N LEU A 11 6.36 16.95 28.84
CA LEU A 11 5.07 16.29 28.97
C LEU A 11 3.98 17.25 29.45
N LEU A 12 2.80 17.20 28.82
CA LEU A 12 1.55 17.70 29.40
C LEU A 12 0.48 16.63 29.39
N ASN A 13 -0.19 16.62 30.53
CA ASN A 13 -1.03 15.60 31.13
C ASN A 13 -2.43 15.57 30.51
N ILE A 14 -3.02 14.38 30.44
CA ILE A 14 -4.39 14.14 29.97
C ILE A 14 -5.35 14.13 31.17
N HIS A 15 -6.35 15.02 31.14
CA HIS A 15 -7.67 14.94 31.78
C HIS A 15 -8.57 15.78 30.86
N GLY A 16 -9.77 15.41 30.43
CA GLY A 16 -10.71 14.35 30.75
C GLY A 16 -12.10 14.95 30.49
N GLU A 17 -12.97 14.31 29.72
CA GLU A 17 -14.42 14.56 29.79
C GLU A 17 -15.20 13.43 29.09
N LYS A 18 -16.06 12.76 29.88
CA LYS A 18 -17.03 11.75 29.45
C LYS A 18 -18.25 12.44 28.86
N ARG A 19 -18.83 11.88 27.79
CA ARG A 19 -20.24 12.11 27.44
C ARG A 19 -20.90 10.77 27.14
N ASP A 20 -21.90 10.46 27.97
CA ASP A 20 -22.86 9.37 27.86
C ASP A 20 -23.80 9.58 26.67
N ILE A 21 -24.00 8.55 25.84
CA ILE A 21 -25.23 8.38 25.05
C ILE A 21 -25.53 6.86 24.93
N SER A 22 -26.59 6.42 25.60
CA SER A 22 -27.27 5.14 25.35
C SER A 22 -28.39 5.33 24.32
N PRO A 23 -28.89 4.24 23.69
CA PRO A 23 -30.34 4.08 23.67
C PRO A 23 -30.80 2.64 23.91
N LEU A 24 -31.85 2.52 24.74
CA LEU A 24 -32.66 1.32 24.96
C LEU A 24 -34.05 1.51 24.35
N PHE A 25 -34.45 0.52 23.57
CA PHE A 25 -35.78 -0.09 23.40
C PHE A 25 -37.04 0.68 22.94
N SER A 26 -37.58 0.16 21.83
CA SER A 26 -38.94 -0.42 21.65
C SER A 26 -40.22 0.44 21.61
N ILE A 27 -40.86 0.38 20.42
CA ILE A 27 -42.26 0.00 20.10
C ILE A 27 -43.35 0.36 21.12
N SER A 28 -44.31 1.21 20.72
CA SER A 28 -45.76 0.89 20.57
C SER A 28 -46.62 2.15 20.38
N SER A 29 -47.58 2.08 19.45
CA SER A 29 -48.72 3.03 19.29
C SER A 29 -49.81 2.74 20.34
N PRO A 30 -50.77 3.66 20.64
CA PRO A 30 -52.04 3.67 19.87
C PRO A 30 -52.87 4.99 19.81
N ILE A 31 -53.68 5.10 18.73
CA ILE A 31 -55.11 5.50 18.57
C ILE A 31 -55.69 6.83 19.13
N SER A 32 -56.55 7.44 18.27
CA SER A 32 -57.72 8.35 18.52
C SER A 32 -57.48 9.81 18.06
N SER A 33 -58.35 10.58 17.40
CA SER A 33 -59.69 10.43 16.80
C SER A 33 -59.99 11.71 15.96
N GLY A 34 -60.89 11.62 14.96
CA GLY A 34 -61.87 12.69 14.70
C GLY A 34 -61.69 13.65 13.51
N LYS A 35 -62.67 13.54 12.58
CA LYS A 35 -63.32 14.57 11.73
C LYS A 35 -62.71 15.00 10.38
N SER A 36 -63.35 14.47 9.33
CA SER A 36 -64.12 15.22 8.31
C SER A 36 -63.39 16.30 7.49
N GLY A 37 -62.92 15.92 6.31
CA GLY A 37 -62.67 16.82 5.19
C GLY A 37 -62.59 16.03 3.88
N ASN A 38 -63.64 16.09 3.06
CA ASN A 38 -63.58 15.61 1.68
C ASN A 38 -62.66 16.54 0.87
N LEU A 39 -61.44 16.06 0.58
CA LEU A 39 -60.58 16.61 -0.45
C LEU A 39 -60.09 15.46 -1.32
N SER A 40 -60.74 15.33 -2.47
CA SER A 40 -60.32 14.46 -3.57
C SER A 40 -58.97 14.92 -4.11
N PHE A 41 -57.90 14.22 -3.72
CA PHE A 41 -56.63 14.26 -4.42
C PHE A 41 -56.61 13.13 -5.46
N ALA A 42 -56.63 13.50 -6.74
CA ALA A 42 -56.34 12.57 -7.82
C ALA A 42 -54.85 12.19 -7.74
N LEU A 43 -54.56 10.98 -7.25
CA LEU A 43 -53.27 10.35 -7.52
C LEU A 43 -53.23 10.02 -9.00
N ARG A 44 -52.46 10.81 -9.75
CA ARG A 44 -51.97 10.38 -11.06
C ARG A 44 -50.94 9.30 -10.81
N ALA A 45 -51.36 8.04 -10.92
CA ALA A 45 -50.42 6.94 -11.03
C ALA A 45 -49.53 7.25 -12.24
N SER A 46 -48.24 7.45 -11.99
CA SER A 46 -47.24 7.23 -13.02
C SER A 46 -47.27 5.74 -13.28
N GLU A 47 -48.04 5.31 -14.29
CA GLU A 47 -47.88 4.00 -14.90
C GLU A 47 -46.45 3.89 -15.39
N SER A 48 -45.54 3.34 -14.58
CA SER A 48 -44.42 2.62 -15.14
C SER A 48 -45.03 1.40 -15.81
N SER A 49 -45.36 1.56 -17.09
CA SER A 49 -45.69 0.47 -17.99
C SER A 49 -44.51 -0.49 -18.00
N SER A 50 -44.49 -1.40 -17.03
CA SER A 50 -43.63 -2.56 -17.05
C SER A 50 -44.22 -3.51 -18.07
N THR A 51 -43.92 -3.26 -19.35
CA THR A 51 -44.00 -4.32 -20.33
C THR A 51 -43.18 -5.48 -19.79
N LEU A 52 -43.83 -6.62 -19.57
CA LEU A 52 -43.27 -7.91 -19.14
C LEU A 52 -42.40 -8.49 -20.27
N SER A 53 -41.44 -7.70 -20.72
CA SER A 53 -40.40 -8.07 -21.64
C SER A 53 -39.38 -8.82 -20.80
N GLY A 54 -39.16 -10.12 -21.06
CA GLY A 54 -38.07 -10.90 -20.46
C GLY A 54 -36.67 -10.42 -20.87
N VAL A 55 -36.54 -9.15 -21.28
CA VAL A 55 -35.31 -8.48 -21.64
C VAL A 55 -34.67 -7.96 -20.35
N VAL A 56 -33.51 -8.51 -20.01
CA VAL A 56 -32.78 -8.27 -18.75
C VAL A 56 -31.70 -7.18 -18.92
N PHE A 57 -31.34 -6.85 -20.16
CA PHE A 57 -30.28 -5.91 -20.50
C PHE A 57 -30.60 -5.21 -21.82
N GLU A 58 -30.60 -3.87 -21.84
CA GLU A 58 -30.89 -3.04 -23.00
C GLU A 58 -29.66 -2.16 -23.33
N PRO A 59 -28.68 -2.68 -24.11
CA PRO A 59 -27.37 -2.07 -24.26
C PRO A 59 -27.40 -0.60 -24.67
N PHE A 60 -28.25 -0.24 -25.64
CA PHE A 60 -28.34 1.13 -26.16
C PHE A 60 -29.07 2.10 -25.23
N GLU A 61 -29.90 1.62 -24.30
CA GLU A 61 -30.52 2.48 -23.28
C GLU A 61 -29.57 2.69 -22.10
N GLU A 62 -28.87 1.64 -21.69
CA GLU A 62 -27.94 1.69 -20.57
C GLU A 62 -26.65 2.45 -20.89
N VAL A 63 -26.12 2.30 -22.11
CA VAL A 63 -24.87 2.98 -22.52
C VAL A 63 -25.03 4.48 -22.73
N LYS A 64 -26.25 5.02 -22.90
CA LYS A 64 -26.47 6.47 -23.10
C LYS A 64 -25.84 7.29 -21.99
N LYS A 65 -25.99 6.82 -20.73
CA LYS A 65 -25.40 7.48 -19.55
C LYS A 65 -23.87 7.50 -19.63
N GLU A 66 -23.26 6.38 -20.01
CA GLU A 66 -21.81 6.28 -20.15
C GLU A 66 -21.29 7.12 -21.32
N MET A 67 -21.99 7.15 -22.44
CA MET A 67 -21.64 7.97 -23.61
C MET A 67 -21.61 9.47 -23.27
N ASP A 68 -22.56 9.95 -22.48
CA ASP A 68 -22.63 11.35 -22.04
C ASP A 68 -21.51 11.71 -21.05
N LEU A 69 -20.95 10.73 -20.34
CA LEU A 69 -19.86 10.90 -19.37
C LEU A 69 -18.46 10.80 -20.01
N VAL A 70 -18.35 10.43 -21.29
CA VAL A 70 -17.06 10.34 -21.98
C VAL A 70 -16.36 11.72 -21.97
N PRO A 71 -15.17 11.84 -21.36
CA PRO A 71 -14.51 13.14 -21.26
C PRO A 71 -14.13 13.72 -22.62
N SER A 72 -14.44 15.00 -22.85
CA SER A 72 -14.09 15.73 -24.09
C SER A 72 -12.76 16.49 -24.00
N GLY A 73 -12.28 16.78 -22.78
CA GLY A 73 -11.02 17.48 -22.56
C GLY A 73 -9.80 16.58 -22.74
N GLN A 74 -8.81 17.01 -23.52
CA GLN A 74 -7.60 16.23 -23.84
C GLN A 74 -6.77 15.79 -22.63
N GLN A 75 -6.91 16.47 -21.48
CA GLN A 75 -6.14 16.18 -20.27
C GLN A 75 -6.81 15.14 -19.36
N LEU A 76 -8.09 14.84 -19.59
CA LEU A 76 -8.86 13.90 -18.78
C LEU A 76 -8.61 12.47 -19.25
N SER A 77 -8.62 11.53 -18.32
CA SER A 77 -8.46 10.12 -18.65
C SER A 77 -9.76 9.54 -19.18
N LEU A 78 -9.70 8.88 -20.34
CA LEU A 78 -10.84 8.15 -20.92
C LEU A 78 -11.08 6.80 -20.23
N ALA A 79 -10.06 6.23 -19.58
CA ALA A 79 -10.11 4.89 -18.99
C ALA A 79 -10.51 4.90 -17.50
N ARG A 80 -10.54 6.08 -16.86
CA ARG A 80 -10.79 6.18 -15.42
C ARG A 80 -12.24 5.85 -15.12
N HIS A 81 -12.46 4.72 -14.46
CA HIS A 81 -13.79 4.24 -14.06
C HIS A 81 -13.71 3.65 -12.66
N LEU A 82 -14.58 4.14 -11.76
CA LEU A 82 -14.65 3.75 -10.34
C LEU A 82 -13.27 3.68 -9.65
N TYR A 83 -12.42 4.68 -9.91
CA TYR A 83 -11.08 4.78 -9.34
C TYR A 83 -10.95 6.09 -8.56
N SER A 84 -11.09 5.99 -7.25
CA SER A 84 -11.20 7.17 -6.38
C SER A 84 -9.88 7.95 -6.32
N PRO A 85 -9.92 9.27 -6.06
CA PRO A 85 -8.71 10.06 -5.83
C PRO A 85 -7.87 9.56 -4.64
N GLU A 86 -8.51 8.93 -3.65
CA GLU A 86 -7.83 8.35 -2.49
C GLU A 86 -7.02 7.10 -2.90
N CYS A 87 -7.60 6.21 -3.71
CA CYS A 87 -6.90 5.06 -4.29
C CYS A 87 -5.73 5.51 -5.17
N GLU A 88 -5.93 6.52 -6.03
CA GLU A 88 -4.87 7.11 -6.85
C GLU A 88 -3.71 7.66 -6.01
N ALA A 89 -4.02 8.37 -4.93
CA ALA A 89 -3.01 8.91 -4.03
C ALA A 89 -2.26 7.80 -3.29
N ALA A 90 -2.96 6.78 -2.80
CA ALA A 90 -2.36 5.66 -2.08
C ALA A 90 -1.43 4.82 -2.97
N VAL A 91 -1.80 4.57 -4.23
CA VAL A 91 -0.91 3.91 -5.20
C VAL A 91 0.34 4.76 -5.46
N ASN A 92 0.22 6.08 -5.56
CA ASN A 92 1.39 6.96 -5.68
C ASN A 92 2.29 6.95 -4.44
N GLU A 93 1.72 6.84 -3.23
CA GLU A 93 2.52 6.66 -2.01
C GLU A 93 3.28 5.33 -2.06
N GLN A 94 2.63 4.24 -2.45
CA GLN A 94 3.28 2.92 -2.53
C GLN A 94 4.38 2.89 -3.59
N ILE A 95 4.18 3.52 -4.76
CA ILE A 95 5.26 3.69 -5.77
C ILE A 95 6.51 4.31 -5.13
N ASN A 96 6.32 5.33 -4.28
CA ASN A 96 7.44 5.97 -3.60
C ASN A 96 8.05 5.06 -2.52
N VAL A 97 7.26 4.24 -1.83
CA VAL A 97 7.76 3.23 -0.88
C VAL A 97 8.73 2.28 -1.60
N GLU A 98 8.31 1.65 -2.69
CA GLU A 98 9.14 0.68 -3.41
C GLU A 98 10.40 1.33 -3.99
N TYR A 99 10.30 2.55 -4.55
CA TYR A 99 11.48 3.29 -5.01
C TYR A 99 12.50 3.59 -3.89
N ASN A 100 12.02 3.97 -2.69
CA ASN A 100 12.93 4.23 -1.57
C ASN A 100 13.60 2.94 -1.09
N VAL A 101 12.89 1.81 -1.06
CA VAL A 101 13.45 0.51 -0.66
C VAL A 101 14.46 0.04 -1.70
N SER A 102 14.15 0.16 -2.99
CA SER A 102 15.09 -0.07 -4.09
C SER A 102 16.39 0.73 -3.89
N TYR A 103 16.29 2.01 -3.50
CA TYR A 103 17.45 2.86 -3.30
C TYR A 103 18.25 2.49 -2.04
N VAL A 104 17.59 2.06 -0.97
CA VAL A 104 18.25 1.52 0.24
C VAL A 104 18.99 0.22 -0.07
N TYR A 105 18.38 -0.70 -0.83
CA TYR A 105 19.07 -1.92 -1.27
C TYR A 105 20.27 -1.61 -2.18
N HIS A 106 20.17 -0.57 -3.01
CA HIS A 106 21.32 -0.11 -3.79
C HIS A 106 22.48 0.39 -2.92
N ALA A 107 22.16 1.09 -1.82
CA ALA A 107 23.17 1.55 -0.86
C ALA A 107 23.83 0.38 -0.11
N LEU A 108 23.05 -0.65 0.25
CA LEU A 108 23.56 -1.89 0.83
C LEU A 108 24.50 -2.61 -0.15
N TYR A 109 24.11 -2.74 -1.42
CA TYR A 109 24.98 -3.25 -2.48
C TYR A 109 26.31 -2.48 -2.52
N ALA A 110 26.25 -1.15 -2.61
CA ALA A 110 27.45 -0.30 -2.69
C ALA A 110 28.37 -0.44 -1.47
N TYR A 111 27.83 -0.75 -0.28
CA TYR A 111 28.63 -1.03 0.91
C TYR A 111 29.31 -2.39 0.85
N PHE A 112 28.59 -3.46 0.51
CA PHE A 112 29.15 -4.82 0.49
C PHE A 112 30.11 -5.08 -0.68
N ASP A 113 30.02 -4.28 -1.76
CA ASP A 113 30.92 -4.34 -2.93
C ASP A 113 32.27 -3.63 -2.68
N ARG A 114 32.46 -2.96 -1.53
CA ARG A 114 33.75 -2.35 -1.18
C ARG A 114 34.82 -3.41 -0.99
N ASP A 115 36.05 -3.12 -1.42
CA ASP A 115 37.18 -4.06 -1.35
C ASP A 115 37.55 -4.47 0.09
N ASN A 116 37.27 -3.60 1.07
CA ASN A 116 37.54 -3.83 2.48
C ASN A 116 36.38 -4.49 3.24
N VAL A 117 35.23 -4.71 2.59
CA VAL A 117 34.10 -5.51 3.11
C VAL A 117 34.06 -6.87 2.42
N ALA A 118 34.10 -6.87 1.08
CA ALA A 118 34.31 -8.04 0.22
C ALA A 118 33.36 -9.24 0.43
N LEU A 119 32.09 -8.96 0.75
CA LEU A 119 31.01 -9.98 0.83
C LEU A 119 30.21 -9.97 -0.47
N LYS A 120 30.69 -10.72 -1.46
CA LYS A 120 30.19 -10.68 -2.84
C LYS A 120 28.81 -11.28 -3.00
N GLY A 121 28.47 -12.28 -2.19
CA GLY A 121 27.13 -12.87 -2.18
C GLY A 121 26.08 -11.86 -1.69
N LEU A 122 26.37 -11.15 -0.59
CA LEU A 122 25.51 -10.08 -0.09
C LEU A 122 25.43 -8.91 -1.07
N ALA A 123 26.55 -8.50 -1.68
CA ALA A 123 26.56 -7.46 -2.69
C ALA A 123 25.66 -7.84 -3.89
N LYS A 124 25.79 -9.06 -4.40
CA LYS A 124 24.92 -9.59 -5.48
C LYS A 124 23.45 -9.59 -5.05
N PHE A 125 23.14 -10.16 -3.89
CA PHE A 125 21.78 -10.24 -3.36
C PHE A 125 21.12 -8.86 -3.28
N PHE A 126 21.77 -7.88 -2.63
CA PHE A 126 21.18 -6.54 -2.50
C PHE A 126 21.10 -5.78 -3.83
N LYS A 127 21.98 -6.07 -4.79
CA LYS A 127 21.88 -5.53 -6.15
C LYS A 127 20.65 -6.07 -6.88
N GLU A 128 20.40 -7.37 -6.77
CA GLU A 128 19.24 -8.05 -7.36
C GLU A 128 17.94 -7.55 -6.68
N SER A 129 17.89 -7.49 -5.35
CA SER A 129 16.74 -6.94 -4.62
C SER A 129 16.48 -5.46 -4.96
N SER A 130 17.52 -4.65 -5.16
CA SER A 130 17.34 -3.26 -5.62
C SER A 130 16.66 -3.18 -6.98
N VAL A 131 16.94 -4.12 -7.89
CA VAL A 131 16.28 -4.19 -9.20
C VAL A 131 14.84 -4.65 -9.05
N GLU A 132 14.59 -5.71 -8.30
CA GLU A 132 13.26 -6.26 -7.99
C GLU A 132 12.32 -5.19 -7.41
N GLU A 133 12.75 -4.42 -6.41
CA GLU A 133 11.93 -3.35 -5.84
C GLU A 133 11.65 -2.20 -6.83
N ARG A 134 12.55 -1.97 -7.78
CA ARG A 134 12.28 -1.00 -8.85
C ARG A 134 11.21 -1.54 -9.80
N GLU A 135 11.24 -2.84 -10.10
CA GLU A 135 10.22 -3.50 -10.90
C GLU A 135 8.85 -3.48 -10.20
N HIS A 136 8.81 -3.65 -8.86
CA HIS A 136 7.59 -3.44 -8.06
C HIS A 136 7.02 -2.01 -8.22
N ALA A 137 7.88 -0.99 -8.15
CA ALA A 137 7.47 0.40 -8.38
C ALA A 137 6.91 0.60 -9.79
N GLU A 138 7.58 0.02 -10.81
CA GLU A 138 7.16 0.10 -12.21
C GLU A 138 5.81 -0.60 -12.44
N LEU A 139 5.56 -1.77 -11.83
CA LEU A 139 4.27 -2.46 -11.88
C LEU A 139 3.12 -1.60 -11.34
N LEU A 140 3.35 -0.90 -10.21
CA LEU A 140 2.36 0.04 -9.65
C LEU A 140 2.16 1.26 -10.56
N MET A 141 3.20 1.78 -11.21
CA MET A 141 3.10 2.88 -12.18
C MET A 141 2.27 2.48 -13.41
N GLU A 142 2.52 1.28 -13.94
CA GLU A 142 1.73 0.72 -15.04
C GLU A 142 0.28 0.53 -14.64
N TYR A 143 0.03 -0.01 -13.44
CA TYR A 143 -1.31 -0.18 -12.89
C TYR A 143 -2.04 1.16 -12.71
N GLN A 144 -1.38 2.17 -12.15
CA GLN A 144 -1.89 3.54 -12.00
C GLN A 144 -2.37 4.10 -13.35
N ASN A 145 -1.55 3.96 -14.40
CA ASN A 145 -1.89 4.41 -15.75
C ASN A 145 -3.03 3.57 -16.36
N LYS A 146 -3.04 2.25 -16.12
CA LYS A 146 -4.10 1.32 -16.57
C LYS A 146 -5.47 1.69 -16.00
N ARG A 147 -5.54 2.12 -14.73
CA ARG A 147 -6.77 2.62 -14.09
C ARG A 147 -7.13 4.07 -14.45
N GLY A 148 -6.34 4.70 -15.32
CA GLY A 148 -6.57 6.06 -15.77
C GLY A 148 -6.19 7.13 -14.75
N GLY A 149 -5.42 6.79 -13.72
CA GLY A 149 -4.82 7.75 -12.82
C GLY A 149 -3.59 8.44 -13.42
N ARG A 150 -2.88 9.18 -12.58
CA ARG A 150 -1.66 9.91 -12.93
C ARG A 150 -0.57 9.56 -11.93
N VAL A 151 0.53 9.02 -12.45
CA VAL A 151 1.74 8.81 -11.65
C VAL A 151 2.31 10.17 -11.23
N LYS A 152 2.61 10.31 -9.94
CA LYS A 152 3.28 11.47 -9.34
C LYS A 152 4.48 10.99 -8.54
N LEU A 153 5.64 10.91 -9.21
CA LEU A 153 6.89 10.55 -8.55
C LEU A 153 7.25 11.59 -7.47
N GLN A 154 7.63 11.09 -6.30
CA GLN A 154 7.99 11.90 -5.14
C GLN A 154 9.51 11.86 -4.91
N PRO A 155 10.06 12.80 -4.12
CA PRO A 155 11.47 12.75 -3.74
C PRO A 155 11.81 11.48 -2.95
N MET A 156 12.96 10.88 -3.27
CA MET A 156 13.55 9.81 -2.48
C MET A 156 14.48 10.39 -1.40
N VAL A 157 14.46 9.79 -0.22
CA VAL A 157 15.34 10.19 0.89
C VAL A 157 16.73 9.60 0.67
N LEU A 158 17.78 10.36 1.03
CA LEU A 158 19.15 9.87 0.99
C LEU A 158 19.30 8.68 1.96
N PRO A 159 19.65 7.47 1.48
CA PRO A 159 19.83 6.32 2.35
C PRO A 159 21.12 6.45 3.19
N GLN A 160 21.19 5.65 4.25
CA GLN A 160 22.45 5.44 4.97
C GLN A 160 23.48 4.76 4.04
N SER A 161 24.76 5.03 4.26
CA SER A 161 25.86 4.51 3.43
C SER A 161 26.85 3.62 4.18
N GLU A 162 26.77 3.61 5.52
CA GLU A 162 27.59 2.76 6.38
C GLU A 162 26.70 1.78 7.12
N PHE A 163 27.10 0.50 7.10
CA PHE A 163 26.35 -0.59 7.71
C PHE A 163 27.24 -1.46 8.62
N ASP A 164 28.38 -0.92 9.05
CA ASP A 164 29.23 -1.58 10.02
C ASP A 164 28.50 -1.64 11.38
N HIS A 165 28.60 -2.79 12.06
CA HIS A 165 27.96 -2.95 13.35
C HIS A 165 28.85 -3.76 14.31
N PRO A 166 29.41 -3.14 15.37
CA PRO A 166 30.36 -3.81 16.26
C PRO A 166 29.83 -5.09 16.91
N GLU A 167 28.59 -5.07 17.39
CA GLU A 167 28.00 -6.22 18.10
C GLU A 167 27.47 -7.32 17.18
N LYS A 168 26.78 -6.98 16.09
CA LYS A 168 26.15 -7.94 15.18
C LYS A 168 27.06 -8.41 14.05
N GLY A 169 28.01 -7.58 13.63
CA GLY A 169 28.64 -7.71 12.31
C GLY A 169 27.74 -7.08 11.25
N ASP A 170 28.36 -6.62 10.17
CA ASP A 170 27.70 -5.94 9.05
C ASP A 170 26.68 -6.83 8.34
N ALA A 171 27.01 -8.09 8.04
CA ALA A 171 26.11 -9.02 7.34
C ALA A 171 24.80 -9.28 8.11
N LEU A 172 24.91 -9.59 9.41
CA LEU A 172 23.72 -9.83 10.24
C LEU A 172 22.91 -8.55 10.42
N TYR A 173 23.58 -7.41 10.63
CA TYR A 173 22.89 -6.13 10.75
C TYR A 173 22.12 -5.78 9.48
N ALA A 174 22.74 -5.93 8.30
CA ALA A 174 22.11 -5.67 7.02
C ALA A 174 20.91 -6.59 6.75
N MET A 175 21.01 -7.88 7.05
CA MET A 175 19.88 -8.81 6.87
C MET A 175 18.73 -8.54 7.86
N GLU A 176 19.03 -8.10 9.09
CA GLU A 176 17.98 -7.66 10.03
C GLU A 176 17.33 -6.34 9.60
N LEU A 177 18.11 -5.43 8.98
CA LEU A 177 17.58 -4.22 8.38
C LEU A 177 16.67 -4.54 7.20
N ALA A 178 17.12 -5.38 6.27
CA ALA A 178 16.33 -5.87 5.15
C ALA A 178 15.01 -6.51 5.59
N LEU A 179 15.07 -7.42 6.59
CA LEU A 179 13.87 -8.03 7.16
C LEU A 179 12.89 -7.00 7.74
N SER A 180 13.43 -5.93 8.34
CA SER A 180 12.62 -4.87 8.93
C SER A 180 11.99 -3.98 7.85
N LEU A 181 12.71 -3.74 6.75
CA LEU A 181 12.19 -3.05 5.57
C LEU A 181 11.07 -3.85 4.92
N GLU A 182 11.25 -5.14 4.66
CA GLU A 182 10.19 -5.97 4.05
C GLU A 182 8.91 -6.01 4.87
N LYS A 183 9.04 -6.10 6.19
CA LYS A 183 7.88 -6.02 7.09
C LYS A 183 7.18 -4.67 7.01
N LEU A 184 7.94 -3.58 6.93
CA LEU A 184 7.39 -2.24 6.79
C LEU A 184 6.71 -2.04 5.43
N VAL A 185 7.29 -2.55 4.34
CA VAL A 185 6.68 -2.54 3.01
C VAL A 185 5.37 -3.33 3.03
N ASN A 186 5.37 -4.51 3.65
CA ASN A 186 4.14 -5.31 3.79
C ASN A 186 3.06 -4.56 4.60
N GLU A 187 3.41 -3.90 5.70
CA GLU A 187 2.46 -3.02 6.42
C GLU A 187 1.91 -1.90 5.52
N LYS A 188 2.74 -1.32 4.66
CA LYS A 188 2.33 -0.29 3.69
C LYS A 188 1.39 -0.86 2.60
N LEU A 189 1.65 -2.05 2.08
CA LEU A 189 0.76 -2.74 1.14
C LEU A 189 -0.59 -3.09 1.78
N LEU A 190 -0.61 -3.54 3.03
CA LEU A 190 -1.84 -3.79 3.78
C LEU A 190 -2.65 -2.50 4.00
N ASN A 191 -1.98 -1.37 4.19
CA ASN A 191 -2.64 -0.06 4.26
C ASN A 191 -3.24 0.34 2.90
N LEU A 192 -2.50 0.14 1.80
CA LEU A 192 -3.01 0.37 0.44
C LEU A 192 -4.25 -0.51 0.15
N HIS A 193 -4.18 -1.79 0.51
CA HIS A 193 -5.31 -2.71 0.41
C HIS A 193 -6.52 -2.25 1.24
N SER A 194 -6.27 -1.75 2.45
CA SER A 194 -7.33 -1.17 3.30
C SER A 194 -7.99 0.05 2.65
N VAL A 195 -7.22 0.92 2.00
CA VAL A 195 -7.76 2.08 1.25
C VAL A 195 -8.63 1.61 0.09
N ALA A 196 -8.17 0.62 -0.68
CA ALA A 196 -8.94 0.01 -1.76
C ALA A 196 -10.28 -0.54 -1.25
N SER A 197 -10.24 -1.32 -0.17
CA SER A 197 -11.41 -1.92 0.47
C SER A 197 -12.40 -0.86 1.00
N LYS A 198 -11.91 0.23 1.60
CA LYS A 198 -12.76 1.34 2.09
C LYS A 198 -13.46 2.11 0.97
N ASN A 199 -12.87 2.12 -0.22
CA ASN A 199 -13.39 2.81 -1.40
C ASN A 199 -14.16 1.85 -2.34
N ASP A 200 -14.44 0.62 -1.89
CA ASP A 200 -15.09 -0.43 -2.68
C ASP A 200 -14.39 -0.72 -4.03
N ASP A 201 -13.08 -0.48 -4.11
CA ASP A 201 -12.27 -0.75 -5.30
C ASP A 201 -11.78 -2.20 -5.30
N VAL A 202 -12.68 -3.10 -5.70
CA VAL A 202 -12.46 -4.55 -5.71
C VAL A 202 -11.26 -4.95 -6.58
N GLN A 203 -11.06 -4.26 -7.71
CA GLN A 203 -9.99 -4.63 -8.64
C GLN A 203 -8.61 -4.16 -8.15
N LEU A 204 -8.54 -3.02 -7.44
CA LEU A 204 -7.30 -2.63 -6.77
C LEU A 204 -6.97 -3.58 -5.62
N ALA A 205 -7.94 -3.97 -4.80
CA ALA A 205 -7.71 -4.94 -3.73
C ALA A 205 -7.16 -6.27 -4.28
N ASP A 206 -7.79 -6.84 -5.31
CA ASP A 206 -7.34 -8.06 -5.99
C ASP A 206 -5.94 -7.92 -6.60
N PHE A 207 -5.63 -6.78 -7.24
CA PHE A 207 -4.29 -6.52 -7.77
C PHE A 207 -3.22 -6.53 -6.68
N ILE A 208 -3.48 -5.92 -5.53
CA ILE A 208 -2.52 -5.90 -4.40
C ILE A 208 -2.34 -7.30 -3.80
N GLU A 209 -3.44 -8.05 -3.63
CA GLU A 209 -3.38 -9.42 -3.12
C GLU A 209 -2.62 -10.38 -4.05
N SER A 210 -2.96 -10.36 -5.33
CA SER A 210 -2.45 -11.32 -6.32
C SER A 210 -0.99 -11.06 -6.70
N VAL A 211 -0.59 -9.79 -6.81
CA VAL A 211 0.75 -9.43 -7.26
C VAL A 211 1.72 -9.26 -6.09
N PHE A 212 1.33 -8.60 -4.99
CA PHE A 212 2.30 -8.17 -3.98
C PHE A 212 2.23 -8.96 -2.66
N LEU A 213 1.03 -9.21 -2.11
CA LEU A 213 0.94 -9.73 -0.73
C LEU A 213 1.48 -11.16 -0.59
N ASN A 214 1.29 -12.02 -1.60
CA ASN A 214 1.86 -13.37 -1.57
C ASN A 214 3.39 -13.34 -1.68
N GLU A 215 3.92 -12.50 -2.56
CA GLU A 215 5.37 -12.32 -2.76
C GLU A 215 6.04 -11.80 -1.49
N GLN A 216 5.45 -10.79 -0.84
CA GLN A 216 6.00 -10.24 0.40
C GLN A 216 6.06 -11.25 1.55
N VAL A 217 5.09 -12.16 1.66
CA VAL A 217 5.15 -13.22 2.68
C VAL A 217 6.34 -14.16 2.44
N GLU A 218 6.61 -14.53 1.19
CA GLU A 218 7.75 -15.36 0.84
C GLU A 218 9.08 -14.62 1.00
N ALA A 219 9.16 -13.34 0.62
CA ALA A 219 10.33 -12.49 0.83
C ALA A 219 10.68 -12.37 2.33
N ILE A 220 9.69 -12.05 3.18
CA ILE A 220 9.87 -11.96 4.64
C ILE A 220 10.39 -13.28 5.20
N LYS A 221 9.85 -14.41 4.74
CA LYS A 221 10.30 -15.74 5.18
C LYS A 221 11.74 -16.01 4.75
N LYS A 222 12.07 -15.79 3.47
CA LYS A 222 13.42 -15.97 2.90
C LYS A 222 14.46 -15.19 3.70
N ILE A 223 14.23 -13.90 3.95
CA ILE A 223 15.17 -13.07 4.72
C ILE A 223 15.22 -13.49 6.20
N SER A 224 14.09 -13.93 6.78
CA SER A 224 14.06 -14.47 8.16
C SER A 224 14.95 -15.72 8.32
N GLU A 225 14.99 -16.58 7.29
CA GLU A 225 15.87 -17.74 7.25
C GLU A 225 17.35 -17.32 7.17
N TYR A 226 17.69 -16.30 6.38
CA TYR A 226 19.04 -15.75 6.32
C TYR A 226 19.49 -15.16 7.67
N VAL A 227 18.64 -14.37 8.33
CA VAL A 227 18.90 -13.85 9.68
C VAL A 227 19.16 -15.00 10.65
N SER A 228 18.35 -16.05 10.60
CA SER A 228 18.50 -17.23 11.47
C SER A 228 19.81 -17.98 11.22
N GLN A 229 20.23 -18.11 9.96
CA GLN A 229 21.48 -18.74 9.56
C GLN A 229 22.69 -17.92 10.02
N LEU A 230 22.70 -16.61 9.78
CA LEU A 230 23.78 -15.73 10.21
C LEU A 230 23.94 -15.72 11.74
N ARG A 231 22.84 -15.72 12.49
CA ARG A 231 22.88 -15.85 13.97
C ARG A 231 23.48 -17.18 14.42
N ARG A 232 23.19 -18.27 13.69
CA ARG A 232 23.69 -19.63 13.99
C ARG A 232 25.18 -19.77 13.68
N LEU A 233 25.63 -19.23 12.55
CA LEU A 233 27.00 -19.36 12.07
C LEU A 233 27.96 -18.39 12.77
N GLY A 234 27.46 -17.24 13.24
CA GLY A 234 28.27 -16.21 13.86
C GLY A 234 29.18 -15.48 12.87
N LYS A 235 30.05 -14.60 13.41
CA LYS A 235 30.95 -13.74 12.64
C LYS A 235 32.15 -14.48 12.06
N GLY A 236 32.89 -13.81 11.18
CA GLY A 236 34.15 -14.31 10.63
C GLY A 236 33.90 -15.41 9.61
N HIS A 237 34.47 -16.60 9.82
CA HIS A 237 34.35 -17.72 8.87
C HIS A 237 32.88 -18.13 8.62
N GLY A 238 32.01 -18.03 9.63
CA GLY A 238 30.58 -18.32 9.48
C GLY A 238 29.89 -17.39 8.49
N THR A 239 30.08 -16.08 8.64
CA THR A 239 29.58 -15.06 7.70
C THR A 239 30.15 -15.23 6.30
N TRP A 240 31.46 -15.49 6.18
CA TRP A 240 32.09 -15.73 4.88
C TRP A 240 31.50 -16.95 4.17
N HIS A 241 31.30 -18.07 4.89
CA HIS A 241 30.71 -19.27 4.29
C HIS A 241 29.26 -19.04 3.86
N PHE A 242 28.46 -18.33 4.67
CA PHE A 242 27.12 -17.90 4.29
C PHE A 242 27.14 -17.05 3.00
N ASP A 243 28.06 -16.10 2.89
CA ASP A 243 28.21 -15.25 1.71
C ASP A 243 28.54 -16.07 0.45
N GLN A 244 29.40 -17.09 0.57
CA GLN A 244 29.72 -17.99 -0.53
C GLN A 244 28.51 -18.80 -1.01
N GLU A 245 27.69 -19.31 -0.08
CA GLU A 245 26.44 -20.00 -0.42
C GLU A 245 25.44 -19.05 -1.09
N LEU A 246 25.31 -17.82 -0.58
CA LEU A 246 24.44 -16.79 -1.16
C LEU A 246 24.89 -16.39 -2.58
N LEU A 247 26.21 -16.33 -2.81
CA LEU A 247 26.78 -16.04 -4.14
C LEU A 247 26.45 -17.14 -5.15
N GLY A 248 26.52 -18.41 -4.71
CA GLY A 248 26.26 -19.60 -5.51
C GLY A 248 24.78 -19.90 -5.76
N ALA A 249 23.88 -19.35 -4.94
CA ALA A 249 22.45 -19.46 -5.16
C ALA A 249 22.06 -18.81 -6.50
N ALA A 250 21.32 -19.56 -7.33
CA ALA A 250 20.63 -19.00 -8.48
C ALA A 250 19.47 -18.13 -7.98
N ALA A 251 19.25 -16.99 -8.64
CA ALA A 251 18.13 -16.09 -8.38
C ALA A 251 16.79 -16.81 -8.53
#